data_AF-A0A0N5BXL0-F1
#
_entry.id   AF-A0A0N5BXL0-F1
#
_cell.length_a   1.000
_cell.length_b   1.000
_cell.length_c   1.000
_cell.angle_alpha   90.00
_cell.angle_beta   90.00
_cell.angle_gamma   90.00
#
_symmetry.space_group_name_H-M   'P 1'
#
loop_
_entity.id
_entity.type
_entity.pdbx_description
1 polymer ?
#
loop_
_entity_poly.entity_id
_entity_poly.type
_entity_poly.pdbx_seq_one_letter_code
_entity_poly.pdbx_strand_id
1 'polypeptide(L)'
;MGQTNSTRKNSYAVQNSQLTNFDFGFDVVHSDYDSYYGKIISIYSALDRATFENIFGEYFGKPLWDFYTTRSEMVEISKELFIRKTRLLFSSNYSIFLQIFPNIDELLKACFIGANIETSEDDIEIIKNIKEQMLLTKPGKDGKSGILIWIQRNCPRIFVPLQVKLINGIIGKKMVKHDFSSNLLTPLQMFLVKSSLNPITYLNVQGTNIFKENFINNWKPLYSSIKHGISVKRFENYVFDFKKPTISIFKLTNDQLCVLALDTEWEHNTTNYGSSFTTFISIKPSFYRIVQSNSLYSNFSIKTARKGIIYGDILSINEDFSNVAAIEAWGVEDESDIINREKEYDKQGSLENQ
;
A
#
# COMPACT_ATOMS: atom_id res chain seq x y z
N MET A 1 48.64 -14.29 14.95
CA MET A 1 48.01 -14.21 13.62
C MET A 1 46.53 -13.98 13.82
N GLY A 2 46.08 -12.74 13.71
CA GLY A 2 44.68 -12.39 13.79
C GLY A 2 44.11 -12.24 12.38
N GLN A 3 43.06 -12.99 12.06
CA GLN A 3 42.16 -12.67 10.96
C GLN A 3 40.73 -12.84 11.45
N THR A 4 40.09 -11.69 11.63
CA THR A 4 38.65 -11.51 11.84
C THR A 4 37.92 -11.77 10.52
N ASN A 5 37.10 -12.82 10.45
CA ASN A 5 36.15 -13.00 9.34
C ASN A 5 34.75 -12.56 9.78
N SER A 6 34.51 -11.25 9.60
CA SER A 6 33.20 -10.64 9.49
C SER A 6 32.77 -10.69 8.03
N THR A 7 31.79 -11.53 7.69
CA THR A 7 31.01 -11.42 6.45
C THR A 7 29.61 -12.00 6.66
N ARG A 8 28.73 -11.25 7.36
CA ARG A 8 27.28 -11.45 7.22
C ARG A 8 26.84 -10.87 5.88
N LYS A 9 26.62 -11.74 4.90
CA LYS A 9 25.95 -11.38 3.64
C LYS A 9 24.47 -11.12 3.94
N ASN A 10 24.04 -9.86 3.78
CA ASN A 10 22.64 -9.48 3.71
C ASN A 10 22.00 -10.03 2.43
N SER A 11 21.64 -11.31 2.40
CA SER A 11 20.88 -11.93 1.31
C SER A 11 19.46 -12.29 1.77
N TYR A 12 18.67 -11.27 2.13
CA TYR A 12 17.23 -11.45 2.41
C TYR A 12 16.33 -11.15 1.21
N ALA A 13 16.89 -11.04 0.00
CA ALA A 13 16.09 -11.16 -1.23
C ALA A 13 15.75 -12.65 -1.42
N VAL A 14 14.79 -13.14 -0.62
CA VAL A 14 14.34 -14.53 -0.59
C VAL A 14 13.91 -14.96 -2.00
N GLN A 15 14.61 -15.97 -2.54
CA GLN A 15 14.33 -16.62 -3.84
C GLN A 15 12.93 -17.27 -3.91
N ASN A 16 12.17 -17.28 -2.81
CA ASN A 16 10.88 -17.95 -2.66
C ASN A 16 9.68 -16.99 -2.54
N SER A 17 9.80 -15.68 -2.84
CA SER A 17 8.59 -14.91 -3.11
C SER A 17 7.99 -15.50 -4.39
N GLN A 18 7.02 -16.41 -4.26
CA GLN A 18 6.22 -16.84 -5.39
C GLN A 18 5.75 -15.55 -6.06
N LEU A 19 6.09 -15.39 -7.34
CA LEU A 19 5.38 -14.46 -8.21
C LEU A 19 3.95 -14.97 -8.18
N THR A 20 3.18 -14.55 -7.19
CA THR A 20 1.75 -14.75 -7.23
C THR A 20 1.35 -14.00 -8.50
N ASN A 21 0.88 -14.75 -9.50
CA ASN A 21 0.35 -14.23 -10.76
C ASN A 21 -0.94 -13.44 -10.48
N PHE A 22 -0.89 -12.46 -9.58
CA PHE A 22 -1.89 -11.44 -9.46
C PHE A 22 -1.46 -10.35 -10.43
N ASP A 23 -1.86 -10.53 -11.69
CA ASP A 23 -2.08 -9.41 -12.57
C ASP A 23 -3.17 -8.57 -11.91
N PHE A 24 -2.79 -7.54 -11.16
CA PHE A 24 -3.71 -6.47 -10.75
C PHE A 24 -4.00 -5.54 -11.92
N GLY A 25 -4.21 -6.15 -13.09
CA GLY A 25 -4.61 -5.51 -14.30
C GLY A 25 -6.01 -4.95 -14.12
N PHE A 26 -6.16 -3.65 -13.86
CA PHE A 26 -7.42 -2.98 -14.17
C PHE A 26 -7.82 -3.25 -15.63
N ASP A 27 -9.06 -3.68 -15.85
CA ASP A 27 -9.60 -3.85 -17.21
C ASP A 27 -9.61 -2.50 -17.91
N VAL A 28 -9.42 -2.48 -19.23
CA VAL A 28 -9.56 -1.26 -20.03
C VAL A 28 -11.01 -0.81 -19.93
N VAL A 29 -11.28 0.14 -19.04
CA VAL A 29 -12.62 0.68 -18.90
C VAL A 29 -12.94 1.45 -20.19
N HIS A 30 -14.03 1.05 -20.87
CA HIS A 30 -14.66 1.87 -21.89
C HIS A 30 -14.98 3.22 -21.27
N SER A 31 -14.11 4.20 -21.52
CA SER A 31 -14.21 5.54 -20.97
C SER A 31 -14.54 6.49 -22.11
N ASP A 32 -15.43 7.43 -21.83
CA ASP A 32 -15.88 8.44 -22.78
C ASP A 32 -14.85 9.58 -22.86
N TYR A 33 -13.69 9.28 -23.46
CA TYR A 33 -12.57 10.22 -23.56
C TYR A 33 -12.94 11.48 -24.37
N ASP A 34 -13.83 11.33 -25.36
CA ASP A 34 -14.40 12.43 -26.13
C ASP A 34 -15.16 13.41 -25.22
N SER A 35 -16.03 12.89 -24.34
CA SER A 35 -16.75 13.71 -23.36
C SER A 35 -15.82 14.37 -22.35
N TYR A 36 -14.79 13.67 -21.88
CA TYR A 36 -13.80 14.27 -20.97
C TYR A 36 -13.07 15.44 -21.63
N TYR A 37 -12.61 15.27 -22.88
CA TYR A 37 -11.99 16.36 -23.63
C TYR A 37 -12.96 17.53 -23.83
N GLY A 38 -14.20 17.24 -24.26
CA GLY A 38 -15.22 18.27 -24.47
C GLY A 38 -15.53 19.09 -23.22
N LYS A 39 -15.59 18.44 -22.05
CA LYS A 39 -15.76 19.12 -20.75
C LYS A 39 -14.58 20.04 -20.42
N ILE A 40 -13.35 19.56 -20.61
CA ILE A 40 -12.15 20.36 -20.35
C ILE A 40 -12.14 21.59 -21.26
N ILE A 41 -12.39 21.42 -22.56
CA ILE A 41 -12.46 22.54 -23.51
C ILE A 41 -13.60 23.51 -23.18
N SER A 42 -14.76 23.02 -22.70
CA SER A 42 -15.84 23.93 -22.29
C SER A 42 -15.50 24.82 -21.09
N ILE A 43 -14.56 24.39 -20.24
CA ILE A 43 -14.14 25.13 -19.05
C ILE A 43 -12.96 26.06 -19.36
N TYR A 44 -11.98 25.57 -20.12
CA TYR A 44 -10.69 26.25 -20.30
C TYR A 44 -10.46 26.80 -21.72
N SER A 45 -11.40 26.58 -22.65
CA SER A 45 -11.34 26.98 -24.08
C SER A 45 -10.26 26.27 -24.92
N ALA A 46 -9.12 25.93 -24.34
CA ALA A 46 -8.01 25.22 -24.97
C ALA A 46 -7.36 24.25 -23.98
N LEU A 47 -6.61 23.27 -24.48
CA LEU A 47 -5.80 22.37 -23.66
C LEU A 47 -4.32 22.68 -23.79
N ASP A 48 -3.94 23.84 -23.25
CA ASP A 48 -2.57 24.35 -23.22
C ASP A 48 -1.84 24.01 -21.90
N ARG A 49 -0.60 24.48 -21.78
CA ARG A 49 0.24 24.19 -20.61
C ARG A 49 -0.34 24.74 -19.31
N ALA A 50 -0.86 25.96 -19.34
CA ALA A 50 -1.46 26.60 -18.17
C ALA A 50 -2.70 25.81 -17.71
N THR A 51 -3.53 25.36 -18.66
CA THR A 51 -4.67 24.50 -18.40
C THR A 51 -4.26 23.18 -17.76
N PHE A 52 -3.19 22.55 -18.26
CA PHE A 52 -2.65 21.32 -17.66
C PHE A 52 -2.17 21.53 -16.21
N GLU A 53 -1.43 22.61 -15.96
CA GLU A 53 -0.97 22.99 -14.62
C GLU A 53 -2.16 23.28 -13.68
N ASN A 54 -3.25 23.89 -14.18
CA ASN A 54 -4.47 24.11 -13.41
C ASN A 54 -5.21 22.81 -13.06
N ILE A 55 -5.27 21.85 -13.99
CA ILE A 55 -5.96 20.57 -13.77
C ILE A 55 -5.20 19.67 -12.80
N PHE A 56 -3.87 19.56 -12.97
CA PHE A 56 -3.06 18.58 -12.26
C PHE A 56 -2.26 19.17 -11.10
N GLY A 57 -2.17 20.50 -11.02
CA GLY A 57 -1.32 21.22 -10.07
C GLY A 57 0.13 21.33 -10.54
N GLU A 58 0.89 22.20 -9.86
CA GLU A 58 2.27 22.57 -10.21
C GLU A 58 3.20 21.36 -10.34
N TYR A 59 3.12 20.40 -9.40
CA TYR A 59 4.02 19.25 -9.37
C TYR A 59 3.82 18.31 -10.57
N PHE A 60 2.56 18.10 -11.00
CA PHE A 60 2.23 17.14 -12.06
C PHE A 60 2.08 17.77 -13.43
N GLY A 61 1.81 19.08 -13.51
CA GLY A 61 1.54 19.79 -14.75
C GLY A 61 2.64 19.61 -15.79
N LYS A 62 3.90 19.94 -15.44
CA LYS A 62 5.03 19.81 -16.37
C LYS A 62 5.31 18.35 -16.78
N PRO A 63 5.47 17.37 -15.86
CA PRO A 63 5.72 15.98 -16.26
C PRO A 63 4.63 15.41 -17.19
N LEU A 64 3.37 15.74 -16.93
CA LEU A 64 2.26 15.27 -17.77
C LEU A 64 2.24 16.02 -19.10
N TRP A 65 2.46 17.33 -19.12
CA TRP A 65 2.60 18.09 -20.36
C TRP A 65 3.68 17.50 -21.27
N ASP A 66 4.87 17.26 -20.72
CA ASP A 66 6.00 16.65 -21.41
C ASP A 66 5.63 15.25 -21.96
N PHE A 67 4.85 14.49 -21.21
CA PHE A 67 4.36 13.17 -21.63
C PHE A 67 3.35 13.25 -22.79
N TYR A 68 2.39 14.17 -22.77
CA TYR A 68 1.40 14.31 -23.85
C TYR A 68 2.05 14.83 -25.13
N THR A 69 2.84 15.91 -25.02
CA THR A 69 3.51 16.56 -26.16
C THR A 69 4.73 15.82 -26.66
N THR A 70 5.23 14.83 -25.90
CA THR A 70 6.51 14.16 -26.19
C THR A 70 7.65 15.18 -26.26
N ARG A 71 7.58 16.22 -25.41
CA ARG A 71 8.55 17.34 -25.31
C ARG A 71 8.72 18.13 -26.62
N SER A 72 7.66 18.22 -27.42
CA SER A 72 7.63 19.08 -28.61
C SER A 72 7.17 20.49 -28.26
N GLU A 73 7.47 21.46 -29.13
CA GLU A 73 7.05 22.87 -29.01
C GLU A 73 5.55 23.07 -29.34
N MET A 74 4.70 22.11 -28.97
CA MET A 74 3.26 22.24 -29.13
C MET A 74 2.73 23.30 -28.18
N VAL A 75 1.78 24.11 -28.67
CA VAL A 75 1.11 25.14 -27.87
C VAL A 75 -0.17 24.59 -27.23
N GLU A 76 -0.80 23.60 -27.88
CA GLU A 76 -2.06 23.00 -27.44
C GLU A 76 -2.08 21.49 -27.76
N ILE A 77 -2.77 20.71 -26.91
CA ILE A 77 -3.00 19.28 -27.12
C ILE A 77 -4.31 19.08 -27.90
N SER A 78 -4.20 18.51 -29.11
CA SER A 78 -5.39 18.15 -29.90
C SER A 78 -6.24 17.07 -29.23
N LYS A 79 -7.51 16.98 -29.63
CA LYS A 79 -8.43 15.93 -29.17
C LYS A 79 -7.89 14.52 -29.40
N GLU A 80 -7.34 14.25 -30.57
CA GLU A 80 -6.80 12.93 -30.95
C GLU A 80 -5.58 12.58 -30.08
N LEU A 81 -4.70 13.56 -29.86
CA LEU A 81 -3.53 13.37 -29.01
C LEU A 81 -3.94 13.12 -27.56
N PHE A 82 -4.89 13.90 -27.06
CA PHE A 82 -5.47 13.72 -25.73
C PHE A 82 -6.02 12.31 -25.58
N ILE A 83 -6.96 11.88 -26.43
CA ILE A 83 -7.59 10.55 -26.33
C ILE A 83 -6.52 9.44 -26.34
N ARG A 84 -5.54 9.52 -27.24
CA ARG A 84 -4.47 8.52 -27.35
C ARG A 84 -3.65 8.41 -26.07
N LYS A 85 -3.24 9.53 -25.48
CA LYS A 85 -2.36 9.57 -24.30
C LYS A 85 -3.14 9.32 -23.01
N THR A 86 -4.34 9.89 -22.88
CA THR A 86 -5.24 9.68 -21.75
C THR A 86 -5.57 8.21 -21.56
N ARG A 87 -5.84 7.45 -22.64
CA ARG A 87 -6.09 6.00 -22.57
C ARG A 87 -5.00 5.22 -21.82
N LEU A 88 -3.76 5.66 -21.89
CA LEU A 88 -2.65 5.00 -21.21
C LEU A 88 -2.70 5.22 -19.69
N LEU A 89 -3.19 6.36 -19.23
CA LEU A 89 -3.39 6.67 -17.80
C LEU A 89 -4.53 5.85 -17.18
N PHE A 90 -5.53 5.46 -17.97
CA PHE A 90 -6.64 4.60 -17.54
C PHE A 90 -6.32 3.11 -17.69
N SER A 91 -5.18 2.78 -18.30
CA SER A 91 -4.74 1.39 -18.44
C SER A 91 -4.11 0.87 -17.14
N SER A 92 -4.05 -0.44 -17.01
CA SER A 92 -3.33 -1.11 -15.93
C SER A 92 -1.83 -1.25 -16.15
N ASN A 93 -1.31 -0.71 -17.25
CA ASN A 93 0.11 -0.77 -17.54
C ASN A 93 0.85 0.35 -16.81
N TYR A 94 1.36 0.03 -15.61
CA TYR A 94 2.13 0.97 -14.79
C TYR A 94 3.50 1.37 -15.35
N SER A 95 3.97 0.75 -16.45
CA SER A 95 5.17 1.23 -17.13
C SER A 95 5.04 2.66 -17.64
N ILE A 96 3.80 3.15 -17.82
CA ILE A 96 3.55 4.53 -18.22
C ILE A 96 4.08 5.54 -17.20
N PHE A 97 4.04 5.22 -15.91
CA PHE A 97 4.55 6.11 -14.87
C PHE A 97 6.07 6.24 -14.90
N LEU A 98 6.79 5.24 -15.40
CA LEU A 98 8.24 5.35 -15.64
C LEU A 98 8.56 6.24 -16.87
N GLN A 99 7.61 6.41 -17.79
CA GLN A 99 7.77 7.35 -18.90
C GLN A 99 7.51 8.79 -18.46
N ILE A 100 6.50 8.98 -17.59
CA ILE A 100 6.13 10.29 -17.03
C ILE A 100 7.19 10.75 -16.02
N PHE A 101 7.63 9.84 -15.14
CA PHE A 101 8.61 10.07 -14.08
C PHE A 101 9.81 9.13 -14.25
N PRO A 102 10.78 9.47 -15.12
CA PRO A 102 11.91 8.58 -15.43
C PRO A 102 12.94 8.45 -14.30
N ASN A 103 12.98 9.41 -13.38
CA ASN A 103 13.83 9.38 -12.20
C ASN A 103 13.08 8.72 -11.03
N ILE A 104 13.73 7.81 -10.29
CA ILE A 104 13.10 7.05 -9.18
C ILE A 104 12.69 7.97 -8.02
N ASP A 105 13.47 8.99 -7.70
CA ASP A 105 13.13 9.97 -6.68
C ASP A 105 11.83 10.69 -7.04
N GLU A 106 11.71 11.15 -8.29
CA GLU A 106 10.49 11.78 -8.79
C GLU A 106 9.31 10.81 -8.89
N LEU A 107 9.55 9.56 -9.27
CA LEU A 107 8.51 8.53 -9.33
C LEU A 107 7.92 8.27 -7.92
N LEU A 108 8.77 8.07 -6.93
CA LEU A 108 8.32 7.82 -5.55
C LEU A 108 7.64 9.06 -4.97
N LYS A 109 8.21 10.24 -5.19
CA LYS A 109 7.60 11.51 -4.78
C LYS A 109 6.24 11.73 -5.43
N ALA A 110 6.08 11.39 -6.71
CA ALA A 110 4.80 11.39 -7.40
C ALA A 110 3.79 10.44 -6.76
N CYS A 111 4.19 9.23 -6.36
CA CYS A 111 3.32 8.31 -5.61
C CYS A 111 2.84 8.91 -4.28
N PHE A 112 3.76 9.51 -3.51
CA PHE A 112 3.43 10.09 -2.19
C PHE A 112 2.52 11.32 -2.32
N ILE A 113 2.82 12.25 -3.22
CA ILE A 113 1.97 13.42 -3.52
C ILE A 113 0.63 12.97 -4.12
N GLY A 114 0.64 11.89 -4.91
CA GLY A 114 -0.54 11.20 -5.43
C GLY A 114 -1.49 10.75 -4.33
N ALA A 115 -0.91 10.16 -3.28
CA ALA A 115 -1.62 9.70 -2.09
C ALA A 115 -1.87 10.81 -1.03
N ASN A 116 -1.47 12.06 -1.31
CA ASN A 116 -1.55 13.18 -0.37
C ASN A 116 -0.78 12.93 0.94
N ILE A 117 0.43 12.41 0.83
CA ILE A 117 1.33 12.08 1.95
C ILE A 117 2.50 13.05 1.96
N GLU A 118 2.75 13.63 3.14
CA GLU A 118 3.97 14.35 3.45
C GLU A 118 4.98 13.40 4.08
N THR A 119 6.23 13.46 3.62
CA THR A 119 7.32 12.63 4.15
C THR A 119 7.89 13.26 5.41
N SER A 120 8.22 12.43 6.41
CA SER A 120 8.87 12.83 7.65
C SER A 120 10.33 12.37 7.73
N GLU A 121 11.06 12.81 8.75
CA GLU A 121 12.44 12.37 8.98
C GLU A 121 12.53 10.85 9.20
N ASP A 122 11.51 10.26 9.85
CA ASP A 122 11.41 8.80 10.09
C ASP A 122 11.27 7.98 8.80
N ASP A 123 10.96 8.62 7.67
CA ASP A 123 10.78 7.97 6.37
C ASP A 123 12.07 7.93 5.52
N ILE A 124 13.11 8.68 5.88
CA ILE A 124 14.32 8.84 5.06
C ILE A 124 15.00 7.49 4.80
N GLU A 125 15.18 6.68 5.84
CA GLU A 125 15.89 5.41 5.76
C GLU A 125 15.12 4.38 4.92
N ILE A 126 13.80 4.27 5.12
CA ILE A 126 12.96 3.34 4.36
C ILE A 126 12.87 3.74 2.89
N ILE A 127 12.74 5.04 2.58
CA ILE A 127 12.74 5.55 1.20
C ILE A 127 14.08 5.21 0.53
N LYS A 128 15.21 5.44 1.22
CA LYS A 128 16.54 5.08 0.72
C LYS A 128 16.64 3.58 0.44
N ASN A 129 16.22 2.75 1.37
CA ASN A 129 16.26 1.30 1.24
C ASN A 129 15.42 0.82 0.03
N ILE A 130 14.21 1.36 -0.15
CA ILE A 130 13.35 1.05 -1.30
C ILE A 130 14.04 1.42 -2.62
N LYS A 131 14.64 2.62 -2.71
CA LYS A 131 15.36 3.07 -3.91
C LYS A 131 16.51 2.12 -4.28
N GLU A 132 17.33 1.77 -3.29
CA GLU A 132 18.45 0.85 -3.49
C GLU A 132 17.96 -0.52 -3.96
N GLN A 133 16.90 -1.07 -3.35
CA GLN A 133 16.35 -2.36 -3.77
C GLN A 133 15.74 -2.31 -5.18
N MET A 134 15.04 -1.24 -5.55
CA MET A 134 14.50 -1.04 -6.89
C MET A 134 15.63 -1.03 -7.94
N LEU A 135 16.73 -0.33 -7.67
CA LEU A 135 17.91 -0.25 -8.56
C LEU A 135 18.67 -1.57 -8.67
N LEU A 136 18.75 -2.34 -7.57
CA LEU A 136 19.43 -3.65 -7.55
C LEU A 136 18.59 -4.77 -8.16
N THR A 137 17.30 -4.57 -8.35
CA THR A 137 16.41 -5.57 -8.95
C THR A 137 16.72 -5.72 -10.43
N LYS A 138 17.10 -6.94 -10.84
CA LYS A 138 17.43 -7.22 -12.25
C LYS A 138 16.18 -7.12 -13.13
N PRO A 139 16.30 -6.57 -14.36
CA PRO A 139 15.25 -6.64 -15.36
C PRO A 139 14.82 -8.08 -15.65
N GLY A 140 13.57 -8.24 -16.05
CA GLY A 140 12.99 -9.52 -16.43
C GLY A 140 13.49 -9.99 -17.78
N LYS A 141 13.41 -11.30 -18.04
CA LYS A 141 13.71 -11.87 -19.37
C LYS A 141 12.75 -11.36 -20.46
N ASP A 142 11.58 -10.88 -20.04
CA ASP A 142 10.53 -10.27 -20.87
C ASP A 142 10.77 -8.77 -21.14
N GLY A 143 11.91 -8.21 -20.71
CA GLY A 143 12.24 -6.80 -20.88
C GLY A 143 11.57 -5.87 -19.87
N LYS A 144 10.84 -6.40 -18.88
CA LYS A 144 10.28 -5.56 -17.79
C LYS A 144 11.40 -4.93 -16.97
N SER A 145 11.24 -3.63 -16.69
CA SER A 145 12.11 -2.87 -15.80
C SER A 145 12.24 -3.55 -14.44
N GLY A 146 13.45 -3.55 -13.89
CA GLY A 146 13.72 -4.02 -12.52
C GLY A 146 12.86 -3.32 -11.47
N ILE A 147 12.57 -2.03 -11.67
CA ILE A 147 11.68 -1.24 -10.81
C ILE A 147 10.27 -1.85 -10.79
N LEU A 148 9.71 -2.17 -11.97
CA LEU A 148 8.35 -2.75 -12.05
C LEU A 148 8.29 -4.13 -11.41
N ILE A 149 9.34 -4.93 -11.55
CA ILE A 149 9.44 -6.23 -10.88
C ILE A 149 9.48 -6.07 -9.37
N TRP A 150 10.26 -5.11 -8.86
CA TRP A 150 10.29 -4.80 -7.43
C TRP A 150 8.92 -4.37 -6.93
N ILE A 151 8.24 -3.47 -7.66
CA ILE A 151 6.91 -2.98 -7.33
C ILE A 151 5.90 -4.12 -7.28
N GLN A 152 5.85 -4.97 -8.31
CA GLN A 152 4.92 -6.10 -8.35
C GLN A 152 5.09 -7.04 -7.16
N ARG A 153 6.34 -7.25 -6.72
CA ARG A 153 6.66 -8.11 -5.57
C ARG A 153 6.30 -7.46 -4.24
N ASN A 154 6.68 -6.20 -4.04
CA ASN A 154 6.64 -5.56 -2.72
C ASN A 154 5.45 -4.63 -2.50
N CYS A 155 5.07 -3.82 -3.49
CA CYS A 155 4.01 -2.81 -3.38
C CYS A 155 3.19 -2.73 -4.68
N PRO A 156 2.46 -3.80 -5.06
CA PRO A 156 1.78 -3.87 -6.36
C PRO A 156 0.77 -2.74 -6.61
N ARG A 157 0.32 -2.05 -5.55
CA ARG A 157 -0.65 -0.96 -5.64
C ARG A 157 -0.06 0.44 -5.39
N ILE A 158 1.27 0.59 -5.38
CA ILE A 158 1.92 1.88 -5.08
C ILE A 158 1.48 3.02 -6.02
N PHE A 159 1.12 2.70 -7.26
CA PHE A 159 0.69 3.68 -8.26
C PHE A 159 -0.79 4.02 -8.21
N VAL A 160 -1.61 3.26 -7.46
CA VAL A 160 -3.07 3.40 -7.52
C VAL A 160 -3.53 4.79 -7.07
N PRO A 161 -3.08 5.37 -5.94
CA PRO A 161 -3.48 6.73 -5.58
C PRO A 161 -3.03 7.80 -6.58
N LEU A 162 -1.81 7.68 -7.11
CA LEU A 162 -1.32 8.54 -8.18
C LEU A 162 -2.22 8.46 -9.41
N GLN A 163 -2.52 7.24 -9.87
CA GLN A 163 -3.41 7.01 -11.01
C GLN A 163 -4.79 7.62 -10.79
N VAL A 164 -5.42 7.38 -9.64
CA VAL A 164 -6.73 7.94 -9.32
C VAL A 164 -6.69 9.46 -9.28
N LYS A 165 -5.65 10.06 -8.70
CA LYS A 165 -5.50 11.52 -8.67
C LYS A 165 -5.47 12.11 -10.09
N LEU A 166 -4.68 11.51 -10.99
CA LEU A 166 -4.60 11.96 -12.37
C LEU A 166 -5.92 11.77 -13.11
N ILE A 167 -6.56 10.61 -12.96
CA ILE A 167 -7.87 10.32 -13.56
C ILE A 167 -8.93 11.30 -13.06
N ASN A 168 -8.97 11.58 -11.76
CA ASN A 168 -9.92 12.50 -11.15
C ASN A 168 -9.74 13.94 -11.64
N GLY A 169 -8.49 14.38 -11.87
CA GLY A 169 -8.20 15.65 -12.52
C GLY A 169 -8.84 15.72 -13.92
N ILE A 170 -8.72 14.66 -14.71
CA ILE A 170 -9.27 14.59 -16.07
C ILE A 170 -10.80 14.59 -16.10
N ILE A 171 -11.43 13.82 -15.21
CA ILE A 171 -12.91 13.68 -15.20
C ILE A 171 -13.61 14.74 -14.35
N GLY A 172 -12.85 15.63 -13.70
CA GLY A 172 -13.38 16.68 -12.82
C GLY A 172 -13.97 16.15 -11.50
N LYS A 173 -13.51 15.01 -11.00
CA LYS A 173 -13.91 14.48 -9.68
C LYS A 173 -13.03 15.07 -8.58
N LYS A 174 -13.62 15.24 -7.39
CA LYS A 174 -12.87 15.67 -6.20
C LYS A 174 -11.78 14.65 -5.85
N MET A 175 -10.70 15.15 -5.28
CA MET A 175 -9.63 14.31 -4.75
C MET A 175 -10.17 13.40 -3.65
N VAL A 176 -9.78 12.13 -3.67
CA VAL A 176 -10.14 11.20 -2.60
C VAL A 176 -9.20 11.40 -1.43
N LYS A 177 -9.75 11.48 -0.22
CA LYS A 177 -8.95 11.51 1.01
C LYS A 177 -8.62 10.10 1.42
N HIS A 178 -7.34 9.83 1.64
CA HIS A 178 -6.87 8.56 2.16
C HIS A 178 -6.64 8.66 3.67
N ASP A 179 -7.05 7.63 4.41
CA ASP A 179 -6.70 7.49 5.81
C ASP A 179 -5.48 6.57 5.95
N PHE A 180 -4.37 7.17 6.35
CA PHE A 180 -3.11 6.49 6.68
C PHE A 180 -2.73 6.70 8.14
N SER A 181 -3.70 6.99 9.01
CA SER A 181 -3.46 7.15 10.44
C SER A 181 -3.01 5.83 11.08
N SER A 182 -2.04 5.93 11.97
CA SER A 182 -1.52 4.83 12.78
C SER A 182 -0.84 5.40 14.01
N ASN A 183 -0.84 4.63 15.10
CA ASN A 183 -0.10 4.99 16.29
C ASN A 183 1.38 4.54 16.23
N LEU A 184 1.73 3.62 15.32
CA LEU A 184 3.07 3.04 15.22
C LEU A 184 3.79 3.36 13.91
N LEU A 185 3.04 3.66 12.85
CA LEU A 185 3.57 3.91 11.52
C LEU A 185 3.37 5.38 11.15
N THR A 186 4.33 5.92 10.41
CA THR A 186 4.10 7.19 9.68
C THR A 186 3.04 6.99 8.59
N PRO A 187 2.40 8.06 8.11
CA PRO A 187 1.47 7.96 6.98
C PRO A 187 2.08 7.29 5.74
N LEU A 188 3.37 7.55 5.45
CA LEU A 188 4.08 6.90 4.35
C LEU A 188 4.25 5.40 4.58
N GLN A 189 4.66 4.98 5.78
CA GLN A 189 4.81 3.56 6.11
C GLN A 189 3.47 2.82 6.05
N MET A 190 2.38 3.43 6.55
CA MET A 190 1.04 2.88 6.44
C MET A 190 0.56 2.78 4.98
N PHE A 191 0.89 3.79 4.15
CA PHE A 191 0.63 3.74 2.71
C PHE A 191 1.38 2.60 2.02
N LEU A 192 2.65 2.38 2.35
CA LEU A 192 3.41 1.23 1.83
C LEU A 192 2.76 -0.09 2.25
N VAL A 193 2.35 -0.23 3.52
CA VAL A 193 1.65 -1.43 4.02
C VAL A 193 0.37 -1.66 3.23
N LYS A 194 -0.52 -0.67 3.10
CA LYS A 194 -1.74 -0.81 2.29
C LYS A 194 -1.42 -1.14 0.82
N SER A 195 -0.37 -0.54 0.25
CA SER A 195 0.07 -0.80 -1.12
C SER A 195 0.65 -2.21 -1.36
N SER A 196 1.09 -2.86 -0.28
CA SER A 196 1.64 -4.22 -0.26
C SER A 196 0.57 -5.31 -0.13
N LEU A 197 -0.62 -5.00 0.36
CA LEU A 197 -1.63 -6.01 0.70
C LEU A 197 -2.53 -6.36 -0.49
N ASN A 198 -3.16 -7.55 -0.40
CA ASN A 198 -4.15 -7.97 -1.38
C ASN A 198 -5.37 -7.01 -1.36
N PRO A 199 -5.76 -6.43 -2.52
CA PRO A 199 -6.88 -5.50 -2.62
C PRO A 199 -8.22 -6.06 -2.14
N ILE A 200 -8.50 -7.31 -2.50
CA ILE A 200 -9.80 -7.94 -2.30
C ILE A 200 -9.95 -8.29 -0.82
N THR A 201 -8.95 -8.97 -0.27
CA THR A 201 -8.98 -9.48 1.11
C THR A 201 -8.86 -8.38 2.16
N TYR A 202 -7.95 -7.42 1.95
CA TYR A 202 -7.63 -6.46 3.01
C TYR A 202 -8.19 -5.06 2.75
N LEU A 203 -8.58 -4.72 1.52
CA LEU A 203 -9.00 -3.35 1.16
C LEU A 203 -10.42 -3.29 0.57
N ASN A 204 -11.14 -4.42 0.56
CA ASN A 204 -12.49 -4.57 -0.02
C ASN A 204 -12.64 -4.01 -1.43
N VAL A 205 -11.56 -4.02 -2.20
CA VAL A 205 -11.61 -3.51 -3.57
C VAL A 205 -12.26 -4.56 -4.45
N GLN A 206 -13.50 -4.30 -4.84
CA GLN A 206 -14.29 -5.21 -5.67
C GLN A 206 -13.99 -4.98 -7.16
N GLY A 207 -13.31 -5.96 -7.76
CA GLY A 207 -13.02 -6.01 -9.19
C GLY A 207 -11.81 -5.18 -9.61
N THR A 208 -11.61 -5.14 -10.92
CA THR A 208 -10.48 -4.55 -11.64
C THR A 208 -10.82 -3.17 -12.18
N ASN A 209 -11.71 -2.40 -11.53
CA ASN A 209 -12.10 -1.08 -12.04
C ASN A 209 -11.59 0.03 -11.12
N ILE A 210 -10.68 0.86 -11.64
CA ILE A 210 -10.09 2.00 -10.94
C ILE A 210 -11.16 3.02 -10.47
N PHE A 211 -12.31 3.09 -11.15
CA PHE A 211 -13.42 3.95 -10.75
C PHE A 211 -14.18 3.46 -9.52
N LYS A 212 -13.98 2.20 -9.12
CA LYS A 212 -14.54 1.64 -7.88
C LYS A 212 -13.63 1.87 -6.68
N GLU A 213 -12.43 2.41 -6.87
CA GLU A 213 -11.57 2.85 -5.76
C GLU A 213 -12.22 4.04 -5.06
N ASN A 214 -12.92 3.76 -3.96
CA ASN A 214 -13.52 4.78 -3.11
C ASN A 214 -12.60 5.17 -1.94
N PHE A 215 -11.52 4.42 -1.72
CA PHE A 215 -10.55 4.55 -0.62
C PHE A 215 -11.19 4.75 0.77
N ILE A 216 -12.39 4.20 0.97
CA ILE A 216 -13.04 4.19 2.28
C ILE A 216 -12.16 3.35 3.21
N ASN A 217 -11.86 3.88 4.41
CA ASN A 217 -11.08 3.13 5.38
C ASN A 217 -11.94 1.99 5.96
N ASN A 218 -11.75 0.81 5.38
CA ASN A 218 -12.37 -0.43 5.81
C ASN A 218 -11.63 -1.09 6.97
N TRP A 219 -10.60 -0.45 7.53
CA TRP A 219 -9.89 -0.95 8.69
C TRP A 219 -10.46 -0.33 9.96
N LYS A 220 -10.77 -1.18 10.94
CA LYS A 220 -11.17 -0.80 12.28
C LYS A 220 -10.07 -1.11 13.27
N PRO A 221 -9.70 -0.18 14.15
CA PRO A 221 -8.74 -0.49 15.21
C PRO A 221 -9.35 -1.52 16.17
N LEU A 222 -8.67 -2.64 16.37
CA LEU A 222 -9.04 -3.68 17.34
C LEU A 222 -8.26 -3.51 18.64
N TYR A 223 -6.96 -3.25 18.54
CA TYR A 223 -6.08 -3.19 19.68
C TYR A 223 -4.94 -2.20 19.48
N SER A 224 -4.63 -1.41 20.49
CA SER A 224 -3.41 -0.61 20.55
C SER A 224 -2.79 -0.78 21.93
N SER A 225 -1.56 -1.28 21.97
CA SER A 225 -0.80 -1.39 23.21
C SER A 225 -0.51 -0.03 23.86
N ILE A 226 -0.51 1.07 23.10
CA ILE A 226 -0.35 2.42 23.66
C ILE A 226 -1.56 2.79 24.52
N LYS A 227 -2.76 2.38 24.09
CA LYS A 227 -4.02 2.65 24.80
C LYS A 227 -4.30 1.61 25.89
N HIS A 228 -4.03 0.34 25.60
CA HIS A 228 -4.46 -0.78 26.43
C HIS A 228 -3.33 -1.41 27.27
N GLY A 229 -2.06 -1.03 27.04
CA GLY A 229 -0.88 -1.67 27.61
C GLY A 229 -0.58 -3.04 26.98
N ILE A 230 0.71 -3.40 26.92
CA ILE A 230 1.17 -4.66 26.29
C ILE A 230 0.83 -5.86 27.19
N SER A 231 0.05 -6.80 26.66
CA SER A 231 -0.24 -8.08 27.30
C SER A 231 -0.76 -9.08 26.26
N VAL A 232 -0.30 -10.32 26.34
CA VAL A 232 -0.81 -11.43 25.52
C VAL A 232 -2.31 -11.59 25.70
N LYS A 233 -2.78 -11.64 26.95
CA LYS A 233 -4.21 -11.76 27.27
C LYS A 233 -5.05 -10.63 26.64
N ARG A 234 -4.54 -9.39 26.66
CA ARG A 234 -5.26 -8.27 26.02
C ARG A 234 -5.27 -8.43 24.51
N PHE A 235 -4.14 -8.78 23.91
CA PHE A 235 -4.08 -9.04 22.48
C PHE A 235 -5.04 -10.16 22.06
N GLU A 236 -5.05 -11.29 22.77
CA GLU A 236 -6.01 -12.38 22.55
C GLU A 236 -7.45 -11.89 22.64
N ASN A 237 -7.82 -11.22 23.73
CA ASN A 237 -9.18 -10.72 23.95
C ASN A 237 -9.67 -9.76 22.85
N TYR A 238 -8.81 -8.95 22.26
CA TYR A 238 -9.20 -7.98 21.23
C TYR A 238 -9.10 -8.52 19.81
N VAL A 239 -8.24 -9.52 19.57
CA VAL A 239 -7.85 -9.93 18.21
C VAL A 239 -8.28 -11.37 17.87
N PHE A 240 -8.24 -12.32 18.81
CA PHE A 240 -8.53 -13.74 18.52
C PHE A 240 -10.00 -14.01 18.23
N ASP A 241 -10.91 -13.22 18.81
CA ASP A 241 -12.34 -13.36 18.56
C ASP A 241 -12.79 -12.70 17.24
N PHE A 242 -11.91 -11.98 16.54
CA PHE A 242 -12.25 -11.31 15.30
C PHE A 242 -12.23 -12.29 14.11
N LYS A 243 -13.40 -12.51 13.51
CA LYS A 243 -13.67 -13.55 12.49
C LYS A 243 -13.37 -13.16 11.04
N LYS A 244 -12.73 -12.00 10.83
CA LYS A 244 -12.41 -11.45 9.49
C LYS A 244 -10.90 -11.17 9.40
N PRO A 245 -10.37 -10.84 8.20
CA PRO A 245 -8.94 -10.58 8.06
C PRO A 245 -8.44 -9.51 9.03
N THR A 246 -7.23 -9.68 9.52
CA THR A 246 -6.59 -8.76 10.47
C THR A 246 -5.23 -8.31 9.99
N ILE A 247 -4.83 -7.11 10.42
CA ILE A 247 -3.51 -6.53 10.18
C ILE A 247 -2.91 -6.16 11.54
N SER A 248 -1.86 -6.86 11.96
CA SER A 248 -1.16 -6.62 13.22
C SER A 248 0.24 -6.08 12.97
N ILE A 249 0.50 -4.89 13.49
CA ILE A 249 1.77 -4.18 13.42
C ILE A 249 2.50 -4.40 14.74
N PHE A 250 3.73 -4.90 14.67
CA PHE A 250 4.58 -5.17 15.81
C PHE A 250 5.85 -4.32 15.73
N LYS A 251 6.13 -3.57 16.80
CA LYS A 251 7.43 -2.98 17.08
C LYS A 251 8.11 -3.83 18.15
N LEU A 252 9.23 -4.45 17.81
CA LEU A 252 10.02 -5.25 18.75
C LEU A 252 11.03 -4.39 19.51
N THR A 253 11.58 -4.93 20.60
CA THR A 253 12.58 -4.23 21.43
C THR A 253 13.94 -4.06 20.73
N ASN A 254 14.18 -4.78 19.64
CA ASN A 254 15.36 -4.66 18.78
C ASN A 254 15.15 -3.70 17.59
N ASP A 255 14.14 -2.83 17.67
CA ASP A 255 13.71 -1.88 16.62
C ASP A 255 13.22 -2.49 15.30
N GLN A 256 13.05 -3.82 15.24
CA GLN A 256 12.33 -4.45 14.14
C GLN A 256 10.87 -3.96 14.15
N LEU A 257 10.43 -3.48 12.99
CA LEU A 257 9.07 -3.00 12.77
C LEU A 257 8.48 -3.79 11.62
N CYS A 258 7.43 -4.56 11.88
CA CYS A 258 6.85 -5.46 10.88
C CYS A 258 5.34 -5.57 11.02
N VAL A 259 4.72 -6.08 9.96
CA VAL A 259 3.28 -6.31 9.86
C VAL A 259 3.03 -7.78 9.56
N LEU A 260 2.10 -8.37 10.31
CA LEU A 260 1.46 -9.64 10.00
C LEU A 260 0.02 -9.36 9.56
N ALA A 261 -0.28 -9.63 8.30
CA ALA A 261 -1.64 -9.59 7.79
C ALA A 261 -2.12 -11.03 7.59
N LEU A 262 -3.23 -11.37 8.26
CA LEU A 262 -3.85 -12.68 8.21
C LEU A 262 -5.21 -12.60 7.56
N ASP A 263 -5.42 -13.48 6.61
CA ASP A 263 -6.67 -13.71 5.90
C ASP A 263 -7.53 -14.79 6.56
N THR A 264 -7.03 -15.37 7.66
CA THR A 264 -7.73 -16.29 8.56
C THR A 264 -7.76 -15.73 9.98
N GLU A 265 -8.55 -16.36 10.84
CA GLU A 265 -8.62 -16.03 12.26
C GLU A 265 -7.28 -16.31 12.96
N TRP A 266 -7.03 -15.57 14.04
CA TRP A 266 -5.94 -15.89 14.96
C TRP A 266 -6.35 -17.07 15.83
N GLU A 267 -5.46 -18.06 15.93
CA GLU A 267 -5.75 -19.28 16.68
C GLU A 267 -4.54 -19.75 17.48
N HIS A 268 -4.80 -20.56 18.52
CA HIS A 268 -3.75 -21.34 19.16
C HIS A 268 -3.55 -22.63 18.38
N ASN A 269 -2.42 -22.76 17.71
CA ASN A 269 -2.15 -23.90 16.86
C ASN A 269 -0.79 -24.54 17.20
N THR A 270 -0.74 -25.87 17.12
CA THR A 270 0.51 -26.63 17.30
C THR A 270 1.32 -26.73 16.00
N THR A 271 0.74 -26.34 14.87
CA THR A 271 1.37 -26.32 13.55
C THR A 271 1.18 -24.96 12.89
N ASN A 272 1.94 -24.69 11.83
CA ASN A 272 1.76 -23.47 11.06
C ASN A 272 0.40 -23.46 10.34
N TYR A 273 -0.16 -22.27 10.18
CA TYR A 273 -1.42 -21.99 9.50
C TYR A 273 -1.30 -20.68 8.70
N GLY A 274 -2.43 -20.21 8.18
CA GLY A 274 -2.52 -19.07 7.27
C GLY A 274 -2.76 -19.50 5.83
N SER A 275 -3.53 -18.69 5.11
CA SER A 275 -4.02 -18.98 3.77
C SER A 275 -3.15 -18.30 2.70
N SER A 276 -3.57 -18.34 1.43
CA SER A 276 -2.83 -17.83 0.27
C SER A 276 -2.56 -16.32 0.31
N PHE A 277 -3.25 -15.55 1.17
CA PHE A 277 -3.03 -14.12 1.35
C PHE A 277 -2.41 -13.75 2.69
N THR A 278 -1.98 -14.74 3.48
CA THR A 278 -1.17 -14.50 4.67
C THR A 278 0.13 -13.83 4.26
N THR A 279 0.36 -12.63 4.81
CA THR A 279 1.40 -11.73 4.36
C THR A 279 2.21 -11.21 5.54
N PHE A 280 3.54 -11.32 5.44
CA PHE A 280 4.48 -10.63 6.30
C PHE A 280 5.08 -9.44 5.55
N ILE A 281 5.13 -8.27 6.19
CA ILE A 281 5.80 -7.07 5.67
C ILE A 281 6.84 -6.62 6.70
N SER A 282 8.10 -6.62 6.32
CA SER A 282 9.14 -5.92 7.08
C SER A 282 9.13 -4.45 6.70
N ILE A 283 9.12 -3.57 7.69
CA ILE A 283 9.28 -2.10 7.53
C ILE A 283 10.70 -1.71 7.95
N LYS A 284 11.16 -2.22 9.10
CA LYS A 284 12.54 -2.10 9.58
C LYS A 284 13.10 -3.49 9.94
N PRO A 285 14.38 -3.78 9.63
CA PRO A 285 15.42 -2.85 9.16
C PRO A 285 15.42 -2.60 7.64
N SER A 286 14.69 -3.39 6.87
CA SER A 286 14.55 -3.22 5.42
C SER A 286 13.11 -3.45 4.99
N PHE A 287 12.68 -2.75 3.95
CA PHE A 287 11.32 -2.90 3.46
C PHE A 287 11.22 -4.07 2.49
N TYR A 288 10.41 -5.06 2.80
CA TYR A 288 10.08 -6.15 1.88
C TYR A 288 8.79 -6.85 2.28
N ARG A 289 8.19 -7.55 1.33
CA ARG A 289 6.95 -8.32 1.51
C ARG A 289 7.17 -9.79 1.20
N ILE A 290 6.58 -10.66 2.03
CA ILE A 290 6.48 -12.10 1.81
C ILE A 290 5.02 -12.50 1.89
N VAL A 291 4.54 -13.23 0.88
CA VAL A 291 3.21 -13.86 0.89
C VAL A 291 3.42 -15.37 0.85
N GLN A 292 2.90 -16.07 1.85
CA GLN A 292 3.11 -17.51 1.96
C GLN A 292 2.01 -18.15 2.80
N SER A 293 1.38 -19.20 2.28
CA SER A 293 0.45 -20.05 3.03
C SER A 293 1.16 -20.92 4.07
N ASN A 294 0.48 -21.29 5.15
CA ASN A 294 1.02 -22.13 6.22
C ASN A 294 2.35 -21.61 6.79
N SER A 295 2.45 -20.29 6.94
CA SER A 295 3.68 -19.58 7.31
C SER A 295 3.66 -19.04 8.73
N LEU A 296 2.48 -18.84 9.32
CA LEU A 296 2.32 -18.33 10.67
C LEU A 296 2.15 -19.47 11.67
N TYR A 297 2.87 -19.38 12.78
CA TYR A 297 2.63 -20.15 13.99
C TYR A 297 2.23 -19.19 15.10
N SER A 298 1.19 -19.52 15.87
CA SER A 298 0.89 -18.84 17.12
C SER A 298 0.32 -19.78 18.14
N ASN A 299 0.88 -19.75 19.34
CA ASN A 299 0.35 -20.49 20.48
C ASN A 299 0.71 -19.78 21.78
N PHE A 300 -0.27 -19.55 22.63
CA PHE A 300 -0.05 -18.99 23.97
C PHE A 300 -0.64 -19.89 25.07
N SER A 301 -1.54 -20.79 24.69
CA SER A 301 -2.38 -21.57 25.62
C SER A 301 -1.98 -23.04 25.70
N ILE A 302 -1.57 -23.67 24.59
CA ILE A 302 -1.28 -25.11 24.53
C ILE A 302 0.04 -25.40 25.23
N LYS A 303 -0.03 -26.03 26.41
CA LYS A 303 1.12 -26.28 27.30
C LYS A 303 2.20 -27.20 26.73
N THR A 304 1.81 -28.15 25.88
CA THR A 304 2.71 -29.16 25.32
C THR A 304 3.45 -28.68 24.07
N ALA A 305 3.12 -27.49 23.57
CA ALA A 305 3.70 -26.92 22.37
C ALA A 305 4.54 -25.67 22.70
N ARG A 306 5.41 -25.29 21.76
CA ARG A 306 6.17 -24.03 21.86
C ARG A 306 5.19 -22.86 21.99
N LYS A 307 5.53 -21.84 22.77
CA LYS A 307 4.69 -20.64 22.90
C LYS A 307 5.30 -19.42 22.24
N GLY A 308 4.46 -18.48 21.84
CA GLY A 308 4.80 -17.28 21.10
C GLY A 308 4.20 -17.25 19.69
N ILE A 309 4.65 -16.27 18.90
CA ILE A 309 4.33 -16.13 17.48
C ILE A 309 5.60 -16.32 16.67
N ILE A 310 5.54 -17.09 15.58
CA ILE A 310 6.67 -17.32 14.68
C ILE A 310 6.18 -17.18 13.25
N TYR A 311 6.93 -16.47 12.42
CA TYR A 311 6.74 -16.48 10.98
C TYR A 311 8.07 -16.85 10.34
N GLY A 312 8.16 -18.06 9.79
CA GLY A 312 9.41 -18.61 9.24
C GLY A 312 10.61 -18.44 10.18
N ASP A 313 11.73 -17.98 9.63
CA ASP A 313 12.97 -17.61 10.33
C ASP A 313 13.13 -16.10 10.54
N ILE A 314 12.12 -15.31 10.16
CA ILE A 314 12.19 -13.84 10.08
C ILE A 314 11.52 -13.11 11.26
N LEU A 315 10.59 -13.77 11.96
CA LEU A 315 9.91 -13.22 13.12
C LEU A 315 9.78 -14.28 14.22
N SER A 316 10.15 -13.91 15.44
CA SER A 316 9.91 -14.69 16.65
C SER A 316 9.51 -13.75 17.78
N ILE A 317 8.30 -13.88 18.28
CA ILE A 317 7.75 -13.15 19.42
C ILE A 317 7.60 -14.11 20.60
N ASN A 318 8.09 -13.70 21.76
CA ASN A 318 8.10 -14.52 22.97
C ASN A 318 6.69 -14.73 23.54
N GLU A 319 6.54 -15.78 24.35
CA GLU A 319 5.26 -16.22 24.92
C GLU A 319 4.55 -15.18 25.80
N ASP A 320 5.30 -14.22 26.31
CA ASP A 320 4.87 -13.17 27.25
C ASP A 320 4.96 -11.77 26.64
N PHE A 321 5.28 -11.67 25.35
CA PHE A 321 5.58 -10.42 24.66
C PHE A 321 6.77 -9.64 25.25
N SER A 322 7.70 -10.30 25.96
CA SER A 322 8.91 -9.66 26.54
C SER A 322 9.81 -8.97 25.51
N ASN A 323 9.78 -9.40 24.25
CA ASN A 323 10.54 -8.79 23.16
C ASN A 323 9.69 -7.85 22.28
N VAL A 324 8.50 -7.46 22.72
CA VAL A 324 7.61 -6.55 22.00
C VAL A 324 7.58 -5.20 22.71
N ALA A 325 7.93 -4.14 21.98
CA ALA A 325 7.92 -2.76 22.47
C ALA A 325 6.56 -2.08 22.23
N ALA A 326 5.85 -2.43 21.16
CA ALA A 326 4.49 -1.98 20.91
C ALA A 326 3.75 -2.86 19.88
N ILE A 327 2.43 -2.85 19.95
CA ILE A 327 1.50 -3.54 19.06
C ILE A 327 0.36 -2.60 18.68
N GLU A 328 -0.05 -2.64 17.42
CA GLU A 328 -1.29 -2.08 16.92
C GLU A 328 -1.96 -3.14 16.02
N ALA A 329 -3.25 -3.41 16.18
CA ALA A 329 -3.98 -4.38 15.39
C ALA A 329 -5.28 -3.78 14.84
N TRP A 330 -5.55 -4.14 13.58
CA TRP A 330 -6.68 -3.68 12.80
C TRP A 330 -7.47 -4.88 12.28
N GLY A 331 -8.78 -4.75 12.23
CA GLY A 331 -9.70 -5.69 11.60
C GLY A 331 -10.24 -5.12 10.31
N VAL A 332 -10.44 -5.97 9.31
CA VAL A 332 -11.07 -5.60 8.04
C VAL A 332 -12.58 -5.75 8.19
N GLU A 333 -13.28 -4.62 8.14
CA GLU A 333 -14.74 -4.52 8.15
C GLU A 333 -15.29 -4.64 6.73
N ASP A 334 -16.48 -5.20 6.54
CA ASP A 334 -17.17 -5.19 5.24
C ASP A 334 -18.05 -3.93 5.06
N GLU A 335 -18.68 -3.78 3.89
CA GLU A 335 -19.55 -2.63 3.61
C GLU A 335 -20.69 -2.50 4.62
N SER A 336 -21.24 -3.62 5.11
CA SER A 336 -22.35 -3.60 6.07
C SER A 336 -21.91 -3.11 7.44
N ASP A 337 -20.72 -3.53 7.89
CA ASP A 337 -20.11 -3.05 9.13
C ASP A 337 -19.83 -1.55 9.07
N ILE A 338 -19.28 -1.08 7.94
CA ILE A 338 -18.96 0.35 7.74
C ILE A 338 -20.23 1.20 7.84
N ILE A 339 -21.32 0.79 7.16
CA ILE A 339 -22.61 1.48 7.20
C ILE A 339 -23.17 1.52 8.63
N ASN A 340 -23.03 0.43 9.39
CA ASN A 340 -23.52 0.39 10.77
C ASN A 340 -22.70 1.32 11.68
N ARG A 341 -21.38 1.35 11.52
CA ARG A 341 -20.48 2.24 12.26
C ARG A 341 -20.78 3.71 11.99
N GLU A 342 -21.00 4.09 10.74
CA GLU A 342 -21.38 5.48 10.37
C GLU A 342 -22.70 5.90 11.04
N LYS A 343 -23.71 5.01 11.04
CA LYS A 343 -24.99 5.26 11.74
C LYS A 343 -24.83 5.43 13.24
N GLU A 344 -23.88 4.73 13.87
CA GLU A 344 -23.60 4.87 15.30
C GLU A 344 -22.92 6.21 15.63
N TYR A 345 -21.96 6.64 14.80
CA TYR A 345 -21.32 7.95 14.94
C TYR A 345 -22.33 9.10 14.78
N ASP A 346 -23.22 9.03 13.79
CA ASP A 346 -24.25 10.06 13.58
C ASP A 346 -25.22 10.17 14.76
N LYS A 347 -25.53 9.04 15.42
CA LYS A 347 -26.36 9.03 16.64
C LYS A 347 -25.63 9.61 17.86
N GLN A 348 -24.33 9.38 18.00
CA GLN A 348 -23.54 9.95 19.10
C GLN A 348 -23.32 11.46 18.93
N GLY A 349 -23.02 11.92 17.71
CA GLY A 349 -22.85 13.36 17.43
C GLY A 349 -24.13 14.19 17.53
N SER A 350 -25.30 13.56 17.43
CA SER A 350 -26.60 14.21 17.66
C SER A 350 -27.00 14.27 19.13
N LEU A 351 -26.40 13.45 20.00
CA LEU A 351 -26.59 13.49 21.45
C LEU A 351 -25.64 14.47 22.15
N GLU A 352 -24.47 14.76 21.58
CA GLU A 352 -23.53 15.76 22.13
C GLU A 352 -23.90 17.22 21.79
N ASN A 353 -24.84 17.43 20.87
CA ASN A 353 -25.34 18.74 20.45
C ASN A 353 -26.74 19.09 21.01
N GLN A 354 -27.23 18.30 21.98
CA GLN A 354 -28.43 18.58 22.79
C GLN A 354 -28.01 18.79 24.24
#